data_AF-A0A1E7I3F0-F1
#
_entry.id   AF-A0A1E7I3F0-F1
#
_cell.length_a   1.000
_cell.length_b   1.000
_cell.length_c   1.000
_cell.angle_alpha   90.00
_cell.angle_beta   90.00
_cell.angle_gamma   90.00
#
_symmetry.space_group_name_H-M   'P 1'
#
loop_
_entity.id
_entity.type
_entity.pdbx_description
1 polymer ?
#
loop_
_entity_poly.entity_id
_entity_poly.type
_entity_poly.pdbx_seq_one_letter_code
_entity_poly.pdbx_strand_id
1 'polypeptide(L)'
;MPKKKKPLIPLLPEVMDFRLANDERLEKKIQSDIMKYLKSVPYSSFAKIAQGPWSKDGVSDIVGCFYGRSVVMEVKRKTTEPTALQATYLNDNVKARGFSAVVRSVPDAKEVIRRIWFQIRNEI
;
A
#
# COMPACT_ATOMS: atom_id res chain seq x y z
N MET A 1 8.08 28.80 17.23
CA MET A 1 6.98 27.96 17.77
C MET A 1 7.36 26.50 17.67
N PRO A 2 7.32 25.70 18.75
CA PRO A 2 7.52 24.26 18.65
C PRO A 2 6.41 23.65 17.79
N LYS A 3 6.77 22.92 16.73
CA LYS A 3 5.81 22.19 15.89
C LYS A 3 5.07 21.19 16.80
N LYS A 4 3.75 21.35 16.98
CA LYS A 4 2.92 20.34 17.67
C LYS A 4 3.22 18.98 17.05
N LYS A 5 3.56 17.97 17.87
CA LYS A 5 3.73 16.59 17.38
C LYS A 5 2.42 16.19 16.70
N LYS A 6 2.48 15.79 15.43
CA LYS A 6 1.31 15.26 14.72
C LYS A 6 0.80 14.05 15.51
N PRO A 7 -0.53 13.92 15.73
CA PRO A 7 -1.08 12.76 16.42
C PRO A 7 -0.70 11.48 15.66
N LEU A 8 -0.31 10.45 16.41
CA LEU A 8 -0.08 9.12 15.86
C LEU A 8 -1.44 8.53 15.48
N ILE A 9 -1.58 8.10 14.22
CA ILE A 9 -2.78 7.40 13.74
C ILE A 9 -2.38 5.94 13.54
N PRO A 10 -2.94 5.00 14.32
CA PRO A 10 -2.65 3.59 14.14
C PRO A 10 -3.28 3.07 12.85
N LEU A 11 -2.63 2.09 12.22
CA LEU A 11 -3.23 1.33 11.14
C LEU A 11 -4.34 0.45 11.70
N LEU A 12 -5.44 0.31 10.96
CA LEU A 12 -6.46 -0.68 11.25
C LEU A 12 -5.87 -2.10 11.13
N PRO A 13 -6.35 -3.09 11.92
CA PRO A 13 -5.85 -4.46 11.87
C PRO A 13 -5.93 -5.13 10.49
N GLU A 14 -6.85 -4.68 9.64
CA GLU A 14 -7.05 -5.17 8.29
C GLU A 14 -6.05 -4.62 7.27
N VAL A 15 -5.29 -3.56 7.62
CA VAL A 15 -4.18 -3.08 6.79
C VAL A 15 -3.05 -4.13 6.85
N MET A 16 -2.74 -4.72 5.71
CA MET A 16 -1.73 -5.77 5.61
C MET A 16 -0.31 -5.21 5.76
N ASP A 17 0.52 -5.87 6.57
CA ASP A 17 1.94 -5.53 6.75
C ASP A 17 2.76 -6.80 7.04
N PHE A 18 3.23 -7.50 5.99
CA PHE A 18 3.83 -8.83 6.11
C PHE A 18 5.34 -8.85 6.44
N ARG A 19 6.11 -7.85 5.96
CA ARG A 19 7.56 -7.71 6.16
C ARG A 19 8.38 -8.96 5.80
N LEU A 20 8.11 -9.56 4.63
CA LEU A 20 8.63 -10.87 4.22
C LEU A 20 10.10 -10.88 3.77
N ALA A 21 10.70 -9.71 3.53
CA ALA A 21 12.08 -9.63 3.10
C ALA A 21 12.82 -8.43 3.71
N ASN A 22 14.13 -8.61 3.91
CA ASN A 22 15.05 -7.53 4.25
C ASN A 22 15.54 -6.84 2.98
N ASP A 23 14.70 -6.00 2.40
CA ASP A 23 15.07 -5.16 1.27
C ASP A 23 15.62 -3.82 1.75
N GLU A 24 16.94 -3.61 1.57
CA GLU A 24 17.64 -2.39 2.00
C GLU A 24 17.65 -1.29 0.93
N ARG A 25 17.06 -1.55 -0.25
CA ARG A 25 17.04 -0.60 -1.35
C ARG A 25 16.18 0.62 -1.01
N LEU A 26 16.40 1.71 -1.74
CA LEU A 26 15.56 2.91 -1.64
C LEU A 26 14.10 2.60 -1.99
N GLU A 27 13.15 3.27 -1.34
CA GLU A 27 11.69 3.09 -1.57
C GLU A 27 11.35 3.21 -3.06
N LYS A 28 11.98 4.15 -3.79
CA LYS A 28 11.81 4.31 -5.24
C LYS A 28 12.15 3.04 -6.04
N LYS A 29 13.16 2.27 -5.63
CA LYS A 29 13.51 1.00 -6.31
C LYS A 29 12.58 -0.13 -5.93
N ILE A 30 12.21 -0.23 -4.66
CA ILE A 30 11.19 -1.17 -4.20
C ILE A 30 9.88 -0.94 -4.96
N GLN A 31 9.38 0.30 -4.98
CA GLN A 31 8.18 0.72 -5.71
C GLN A 31 8.26 0.38 -7.20
N SER A 32 9.40 0.63 -7.85
CA SER A 32 9.59 0.33 -9.27
C SER A 32 9.47 -1.16 -9.57
N ASP A 33 10.02 -2.02 -8.72
CA ASP A 33 9.98 -3.46 -8.94
C ASP A 33 8.65 -4.08 -8.54
N ILE A 34 7.98 -3.54 -7.51
CA ILE A 34 6.59 -3.86 -7.20
C ILE A 34 5.70 -3.52 -8.40
N MET A 35 5.85 -2.33 -9.00
CA MET A 35 5.06 -1.96 -10.18
C MET A 35 5.32 -2.87 -11.39
N LYS A 36 6.56 -3.36 -11.59
CA LYS A 36 6.84 -4.36 -12.64
C LYS A 36 6.07 -5.66 -12.38
N TYR A 37 6.07 -6.13 -11.14
CA TYR A 37 5.29 -7.31 -10.75
C TYR A 37 3.79 -7.06 -10.96
N LEU A 38 3.23 -5.97 -10.45
CA LEU A 38 1.79 -5.68 -10.54
C LEU A 38 1.32 -5.62 -12.00
N LYS A 39 2.12 -5.06 -12.91
CA LYS A 39 1.82 -5.06 -14.37
C LYS A 39 1.74 -6.46 -14.99
N SER A 40 2.37 -7.46 -14.38
CA SER A 40 2.29 -8.86 -14.82
C SER A 40 1.09 -9.62 -14.23
N VAL A 41 0.40 -9.05 -13.24
CA VAL A 41 -0.73 -9.70 -12.58
C VAL A 41 -1.98 -9.57 -13.46
N PRO A 42 -2.63 -10.68 -13.86
CA PRO A 42 -3.84 -10.62 -14.67
C PRO A 42 -5.00 -9.99 -13.89
N TYR A 43 -5.98 -9.42 -14.62
CA TYR A 43 -7.15 -8.76 -14.04
C TYR A 43 -6.80 -7.64 -13.04
N SER A 44 -5.70 -6.95 -13.30
CA SER A 44 -5.22 -5.86 -12.48
C SER A 44 -4.96 -4.59 -13.29
N SER A 45 -5.13 -3.45 -12.63
CA SER A 45 -4.78 -2.14 -13.17
C SER A 45 -4.26 -1.28 -12.03
N PHE A 46 -2.96 -0.96 -12.07
CA PHE A 46 -2.28 -0.20 -11.02
C PHE A 46 -1.55 1.01 -11.60
N ALA A 47 -1.61 2.12 -10.86
CA ALA A 47 -0.88 3.34 -11.15
C ALA A 47 0.04 3.70 -9.97
N LYS A 48 1.23 4.18 -10.30
CA LYS A 48 2.07 4.89 -9.34
C LYS A 48 1.55 6.33 -9.23
N ILE A 49 1.44 6.83 -8.00
CA ILE A 49 1.10 8.22 -7.76
C ILE A 49 2.37 9.09 -7.69
N ALA A 50 2.42 10.13 -8.53
CA ALA A 50 3.44 11.16 -8.43
C ALA A 50 2.99 12.19 -7.39
N GLN A 51 3.80 12.37 -6.35
CA GLN A 51 3.54 13.38 -5.31
C GLN A 51 3.92 14.77 -5.83
N GLY A 52 3.10 15.78 -5.54
CA GLY A 52 3.28 17.16 -5.99
C GLY A 52 2.13 18.07 -5.54
N PRO A 53 2.13 19.35 -5.99
CA PRO A 53 1.13 20.33 -5.55
C PRO A 53 -0.32 19.97 -5.92
N TRP A 54 -0.51 19.06 -6.87
CA TRP A 54 -1.83 18.60 -7.32
C TRP A 54 -2.19 17.20 -6.82
N SER A 55 -1.32 16.56 -6.01
CA SER A 55 -1.63 15.27 -5.40
C SER A 55 -2.27 15.47 -4.03
N LYS A 56 -3.22 14.59 -3.67
CA LYS A 56 -3.77 14.54 -2.31
C LYS A 56 -2.66 14.17 -1.31
N ASP A 57 -2.46 14.99 -0.30
CA ASP A 57 -1.52 14.68 0.78
C ASP A 57 -1.81 13.33 1.42
N GLY A 58 -0.77 12.51 1.56
CA GLY A 58 -0.86 11.18 2.17
C GLY A 58 -1.50 10.11 1.29
N VAL A 59 -1.81 10.40 0.03
CA VAL A 59 -2.20 9.35 -0.94
C VAL A 59 -1.10 8.30 -1.05
N SER A 60 -1.48 7.02 -1.05
CA SER A 60 -0.53 5.92 -1.16
C SER A 60 0.26 5.96 -2.46
N ASP A 61 1.50 5.46 -2.39
CA ASP A 61 2.43 5.34 -3.50
C ASP A 61 1.89 4.64 -4.74
N ILE A 62 1.07 3.61 -4.53
CA ILE A 62 0.48 2.77 -5.57
C ILE A 62 -1.02 2.64 -5.27
N VAL A 63 -1.84 2.91 -6.28
CA VAL A 63 -3.29 2.73 -6.22
C VAL A 63 -3.77 1.97 -7.44
N GLY A 64 -4.80 1.15 -7.29
CA GLY A 64 -5.32 0.40 -8.41
C GLY A 64 -6.47 -0.52 -8.04
N CYS A 65 -6.75 -1.44 -8.96
CA CYS A 65 -7.77 -2.45 -8.82
C CYS A 65 -7.21 -3.83 -9.15
N PHE A 66 -7.69 -4.84 -8.44
CA PHE A 66 -7.42 -6.26 -8.71
C PHE A 66 -8.73 -7.05 -8.58
N TYR A 67 -9.12 -7.78 -9.63
CA TYR A 67 -10.41 -8.47 -9.72
C TYR A 67 -11.61 -7.58 -9.31
N GLY A 68 -11.62 -6.33 -9.77
CA GLY A 68 -12.69 -5.38 -9.47
C GLY A 68 -12.74 -4.87 -8.03
N ARG A 69 -11.71 -5.12 -7.22
CA ARG A 69 -11.58 -4.59 -5.84
C ARG A 69 -10.51 -3.51 -5.79
N SER A 70 -10.78 -2.44 -5.05
CA SER A 70 -9.81 -1.37 -4.77
C SER A 70 -8.62 -1.93 -3.98
N VAL A 71 -7.40 -1.63 -4.42
CA VAL A 71 -6.16 -2.01 -3.74
C VAL A 71 -5.21 -0.82 -3.70
N VAL A 72 -4.79 -0.43 -2.50
CA VAL A 72 -3.81 0.64 -2.29
C VAL A 72 -2.60 0.10 -1.53
N MET A 73 -1.40 0.48 -1.96
CA MET A 73 -0.15 0.04 -1.34
C MET A 73 0.75 1.23 -1.04
N GLU A 74 1.12 1.39 0.23
CA GLU A 74 2.11 2.35 0.69
C GLU A 74 3.49 1.67 0.73
N VAL A 75 4.47 2.23 0.03
CA VAL A 75 5.81 1.62 -0.05
C VAL A 75 6.66 2.21 1.07
N LYS A 76 7.27 1.33 1.86
CA LYS A 76 8.21 1.72 2.92
C LYS A 76 9.51 0.94 2.82
N ARG A 77 10.55 1.44 3.49
CA ARG A 77 11.72 0.63 3.83
C ARG A 77 11.39 -0.25 5.03
N LYS A 78 12.24 -1.25 5.25
CA LYS A 78 12.18 -2.17 6.39
C LYS A 78 11.81 -1.51 7.73
N THR A 79 12.43 -0.37 8.03
CA THR A 79 12.34 0.32 9.33
C THR A 79 11.45 1.56 9.32
N THR A 80 10.93 1.98 8.17
CA THR A 80 10.08 3.16 8.07
C THR A 80 8.62 2.77 8.20
N GLU A 81 7.87 3.62 8.90
CA GLU A 81 6.44 3.46 9.11
C GLU A 81 5.67 4.53 8.33
N PRO A 82 4.39 4.28 7.98
CA PRO A 82 3.52 5.28 7.39
C PRO A 82 3.42 6.53 8.25
N THR A 83 3.37 7.70 7.61
CA THR A 83 3.01 8.94 8.30
C THR A 83 1.54 8.90 8.70
N ALA A 84 1.12 9.78 9.62
CA ALA A 84 -0.28 9.86 10.05
C ALA A 84 -1.28 10.04 8.88
N LEU A 85 -0.94 10.86 7.87
CA LEU A 85 -1.81 11.07 6.70
C LEU A 85 -1.90 9.83 5.81
N GLN A 86 -0.80 9.09 5.66
CA GLN A 86 -0.78 7.83 4.92
C GLN A 86 -1.58 6.75 5.66
N ALA A 87 -1.45 6.68 6.98
CA ALA A 87 -2.26 5.80 7.81
C ALA A 87 -3.76 6.11 7.67
N THR A 88 -4.16 7.39 7.68
CA THR A 88 -5.56 7.79 7.40
C THR A 88 -6.01 7.31 6.02
N TYR A 89 -5.20 7.52 4.97
CA TYR A 89 -5.55 7.10 3.62
C TYR A 89 -5.75 5.58 3.50
N LEU A 90 -4.84 4.79 4.08
CA LEU A 90 -4.94 3.32 4.11
C LEU A 90 -6.20 2.87 4.86
N ASN A 91 -6.46 3.46 6.04
CA ASN A 91 -7.61 3.13 6.88
C ASN A 91 -8.94 3.49 6.21
N ASP A 92 -9.01 4.62 5.52
CA ASP A 92 -10.23 5.06 4.83
C ASP A 92 -10.56 4.15 3.64
N ASN A 93 -9.55 3.67 2.90
CA ASN A 93 -9.77 2.66 1.86
C ASN A 93 -10.28 1.32 2.45
N VAL A 94 -9.75 0.88 3.59
CA VAL A 94 -10.28 -0.30 4.32
C VAL A 94 -11.73 -0.10 4.73
N LYS A 95 -12.07 1.04 5.34
CA LYS A 95 -13.45 1.37 5.73
C LYS A 95 -14.40 1.41 4.53
N ALA A 96 -13.89 1.79 3.36
CA ALA A 96 -14.62 1.73 2.08
C ALA A 96 -14.67 0.31 1.48
N ARG A 97 -14.29 -0.73 2.23
CA ARG A 97 -14.23 -2.15 1.82
C ARG A 97 -13.20 -2.45 0.73
N GLY A 98 -12.20 -1.59 0.56
CA GLY A 98 -11.01 -1.85 -0.23
C GLY A 98 -9.92 -2.58 0.56
N PHE A 99 -8.87 -2.98 -0.13
CA PHE A 99 -7.69 -3.61 0.47
C PHE A 99 -6.54 -2.61 0.55
N SER A 100 -5.89 -2.53 1.71
CA SER A 100 -4.77 -1.63 1.95
C SER A 100 -3.59 -2.42 2.49
N ALA A 101 -2.37 -2.07 2.06
CA ALA A 101 -1.15 -2.69 2.54
C ALA A 101 0.00 -1.70 2.69
N VAL A 102 0.84 -1.94 3.70
CA VAL A 102 2.21 -1.42 3.71
C VAL A 102 3.11 -2.50 3.13
N VAL A 103 3.83 -2.17 2.06
CA VAL A 103 4.71 -3.10 1.35
C VAL A 103 6.16 -2.62 1.43
N ARG A 104 7.08 -3.52 1.75
CA ARG A 104 8.50 -3.21 1.91
C ARG A 104 9.39 -3.97 0.93
N SER A 105 8.77 -4.79 0.09
CA SER A 105 9.46 -5.66 -0.86
C SER A 105 8.49 -6.19 -1.93
N VAL A 106 9.02 -6.79 -3.00
CA VAL A 106 8.20 -7.50 -4.00
C VAL A 106 7.49 -8.73 -3.39
N PRO A 107 8.12 -9.54 -2.52
CA PRO A 107 7.42 -10.59 -1.77
C PRO A 107 6.19 -10.11 -1.01
N ASP A 108 6.25 -8.94 -0.34
CA ASP A 108 5.08 -8.38 0.35
C ASP A 108 3.92 -8.12 -0.63
N ALA A 109 4.21 -7.48 -1.76
CA ALA A 109 3.19 -7.20 -2.77
C ALA A 109 2.58 -8.49 -3.36
N LYS A 110 3.39 -9.54 -3.57
CA LYS A 110 2.90 -10.87 -4.00
C LYS A 110 1.95 -11.48 -2.97
N GLU A 111 2.32 -11.40 -1.69
CA GLU A 111 1.49 -11.92 -0.60
C GLU A 111 0.17 -11.14 -0.47
N VAL A 112 0.19 -9.82 -0.65
CA VAL A 112 -1.03 -8.99 -0.71
C VAL A 112 -1.96 -9.47 -1.82
N ILE A 113 -1.46 -9.56 -3.06
CA ILE A 113 -2.27 -10.03 -4.19
C ILE A 113 -2.80 -11.45 -3.95
N ARG A 114 -1.96 -12.33 -3.39
CA ARG A 114 -2.36 -13.70 -3.03
C ARG A 114 -3.50 -13.68 -1.99
N ARG A 115 -3.37 -12.92 -0.91
CA ARG A 115 -4.37 -12.83 0.17
C ARG A 115 -5.70 -12.30 -0.33
N ILE A 116 -5.68 -11.24 -1.13
CA ILE A 116 -6.88 -10.66 -1.74
C ILE A 116 -7.55 -11.70 -2.66
N TRP A 117 -6.78 -12.42 -3.47
CA TRP A 117 -7.32 -13.48 -4.33
C TRP A 117 -8.03 -14.57 -3.53
N PHE A 118 -7.45 -15.02 -2.43
CA PHE A 118 -8.09 -16.00 -1.54
C PHE A 118 -9.37 -15.46 -0.91
N GLN A 119 -9.39 -14.20 -0.47
CA GLN A 119 -10.60 -13.59 0.10
C GLN A 119 -11.72 -13.47 -0.94
N ILE A 120 -11.43 -12.95 -2.14
CA ILE A 120 -12.43 -12.81 -3.21
C ILE A 120 -13.05 -14.16 -3.58
N ARG A 121 -12.24 -15.22 -3.70
CA ARG A 121 -12.76 -16.57 -4.02
C ARG A 121 -13.59 -17.22 -2.92
N ASN A 122 -13.49 -16.75 -1.69
CA ASN A 122 -14.30 -17.27 -0.57
C ASN A 122 -15.58 -16.44 -0.36
N GLU A 123 -15.72 -15.30 -1.05
CA GLU A 123 -16.90 -14.42 -0.99
C GLU A 123 -17.90 -14.67 -2.15
N ILE A 124 -17.50 -15.42 -3.18
CA ILE A 124 -18.30 -15.78 -4.36
C ILE A 124 -18.60 -17.28 -4.28
#